data_AF-X1R7J7-F1
#
_entry.id   AF-X1R7J7-F1
#
_cell.length_a   1.000
_cell.length_b   1.000
_cell.length_c   1.000
_cell.angle_alpha   90.00
_cell.angle_beta   90.00
_cell.angle_gamma   90.00
#
_symmetry.space_group_name_H-M   'P 1'
#
loop_
_entity.id
_entity.type
_entity.pdbx_description
1 polymer ?
#
loop_
_entity_poly.entity_id
_entity_poly.type
_entity_poly.pdbx_seq_one_letter_code
_entity_poly.pdbx_strand_id
1 'polypeptide(L)'
;GESDCDFIFILDKKVTKGEKYLKTLTKIGEIAVKYLEDPLYSSLIDIEIIGEDDLPSDNKKSLYSWTRASNAKNGKALIGDNPFEKLKIDNDKLKADAICMAREFYEQMKDLVLYPPTDEYRGLYMVVDAVLGCACAYLYSKGETNFYRSNAVMVFEEKYKDKFNFEPLQISQRLRLAAKTVDTKDFIPKSLEFCRNVITELINN
;
A
#
# COMPACT_ATOMS: atom_id res chain seq x y z
N GLY A 1 -15.32 -3.16 5.61
CA GLY A 1 -14.42 -2.40 4.75
C GLY A 1 -14.76 -2.74 3.35
N GLU A 2 -15.16 -1.74 2.57
CA GLU A 2 -15.36 -1.89 1.14
C GLU A 2 -13.98 -1.87 0.47
N SER A 3 -13.83 -2.64 -0.61
CA SER A 3 -12.60 -2.64 -1.39
C SER A 3 -12.57 -1.38 -2.24
N ASP A 4 -11.44 -0.71 -2.24
CA ASP A 4 -11.06 0.28 -3.24
C ASP A 4 -10.82 -0.39 -4.61
N CYS A 5 -10.81 0.43 -5.64
CA CYS A 5 -10.51 0.13 -7.02
C CYS A 5 -9.26 0.92 -7.42
N ASP A 6 -8.13 0.21 -7.43
CA ASP A 6 -6.85 0.74 -7.93
C ASP A 6 -6.83 0.71 -9.46
N PHE A 7 -6.72 1.88 -10.09
CA PHE A 7 -6.51 2.03 -11.53
C PHE A 7 -5.08 2.48 -11.81
N ILE A 8 -4.33 1.65 -12.55
CA ILE A 8 -2.97 1.97 -12.99
C ILE A 8 -2.99 2.28 -14.49
N PHE A 9 -2.64 3.51 -14.85
CA PHE A 9 -2.48 3.96 -16.23
C PHE A 9 -1.01 3.95 -16.61
N ILE A 10 -0.67 3.16 -17.64
CA ILE A 10 0.70 3.05 -18.14
C ILE A 10 0.77 3.75 -19.49
N LEU A 11 1.51 4.85 -19.54
CA LEU A 11 1.62 5.69 -20.72
C LEU A 11 2.82 5.28 -21.58
N ASP A 12 2.57 5.07 -22.88
CA ASP A 12 3.62 4.83 -23.89
C ASP A 12 4.67 5.95 -23.87
N LYS A 13 5.94 5.60 -24.09
CA LYS A 13 7.09 6.52 -24.13
C LYS A 13 6.92 7.69 -25.10
N LYS A 14 6.13 7.52 -26.16
CA LYS A 14 5.79 8.57 -27.13
C LYS A 14 4.83 9.61 -26.55
N VAL A 15 4.11 9.27 -25.49
CA VAL A 15 3.16 10.13 -24.79
C VAL A 15 3.84 10.84 -23.61
N THR A 16 4.84 10.23 -22.97
CA THR A 16 5.52 10.77 -21.77
C THR A 16 6.49 11.94 -22.04
N LYS A 17 6.39 12.60 -23.21
CA LYS A 17 7.28 13.71 -23.60
C LYS A 17 6.51 14.97 -24.00
N GLY A 18 6.97 16.12 -23.50
CA GLY A 18 6.53 17.45 -23.91
C GLY A 18 5.04 17.73 -23.69
N GLU A 19 4.44 18.53 -24.57
CA GLU A 19 3.03 18.95 -24.45
C GLU A 19 2.03 17.79 -24.50
N LYS A 20 2.37 16.68 -25.15
CA LYS A 20 1.47 15.53 -25.28
C LYS A 20 1.25 14.85 -23.94
N TYR A 21 2.28 14.83 -23.08
CA TYR A 21 2.17 14.30 -21.72
C TYR A 21 1.21 15.14 -20.89
N LEU A 22 1.42 16.46 -20.85
CA LEU A 22 0.56 17.40 -20.12
C LEU A 22 -0.90 17.32 -20.59
N LYS A 23 -1.15 17.33 -21.90
CA LYS A 23 -2.51 17.18 -22.45
C LYS A 23 -3.18 15.87 -22.04
N THR A 24 -2.41 14.78 -21.95
CA THR A 24 -2.92 13.48 -21.51
C THR A 24 -3.25 13.50 -20.02
N LEU A 25 -2.35 14.01 -19.18
CA LEU A 25 -2.58 14.14 -17.74
C LEU A 25 -3.78 15.04 -17.43
N THR A 26 -3.90 16.19 -18.11
CA THR A 26 -5.05 17.09 -17.96
C THR A 26 -6.35 16.36 -18.27
N LYS A 27 -6.42 15.61 -19.37
CA LYS A 27 -7.63 14.88 -19.74
C LYS A 27 -7.97 13.76 -18.75
N ILE A 28 -6.98 13.04 -18.23
CA ILE A 28 -7.20 12.04 -17.18
C ILE A 28 -7.72 12.73 -15.91
N GLY A 29 -7.10 13.82 -15.50
CA GLY A 29 -7.52 14.61 -14.33
C GLY A 29 -8.95 15.15 -14.43
N GLU A 30 -9.33 15.71 -15.58
CA GLU A 30 -10.69 16.20 -15.84
C GLU A 30 -11.76 15.10 -15.72
N ILE A 31 -11.41 13.86 -16.07
CA ILE A 31 -12.31 12.72 -15.92
C ILE A 31 -12.30 12.23 -14.46
N ALA A 32 -11.12 12.07 -13.86
CA ALA A 32 -10.95 11.61 -12.49
C ALA A 32 -11.70 12.50 -11.49
N VAL A 33 -11.59 13.83 -11.63
CA VAL A 33 -12.25 14.80 -10.74
C VAL A 33 -13.77 14.58 -10.71
N LYS A 34 -14.41 14.25 -11.84
CA LYS A 34 -15.86 13.99 -11.87
C LYS A 34 -16.29 12.83 -10.98
N TYR A 35 -15.42 11.84 -10.80
CA TYR A 35 -15.67 10.71 -9.91
C TYR A 35 -15.22 11.00 -8.47
N LEU A 36 -14.12 11.75 -8.29
CA LEU A 36 -13.62 12.12 -6.97
C LEU A 36 -14.47 13.20 -6.27
N GLU A 37 -15.25 13.97 -7.03
CA GLU A 37 -16.25 14.91 -6.47
C GLU A 37 -17.51 14.21 -5.97
N ASP A 38 -17.80 13.00 -6.45
CA ASP A 38 -18.94 12.20 -5.99
C ASP A 38 -18.56 11.44 -4.71
N PRO A 39 -19.17 11.72 -3.54
CA PRO A 39 -18.86 11.04 -2.29
C PRO A 39 -19.00 9.51 -2.34
N LEU A 40 -19.79 8.97 -3.27
CA LEU A 40 -19.96 7.53 -3.44
C LEU A 40 -18.69 6.87 -4.00
N TYR A 41 -17.97 7.55 -4.89
CA TYR A 41 -16.82 6.99 -5.61
C TYR A 41 -15.48 7.53 -5.09
N SER A 42 -15.47 8.70 -4.45
CA SER A 42 -14.25 9.38 -4.04
C SER A 42 -13.40 8.61 -3.04
N SER A 43 -14.02 7.73 -2.24
CA SER A 43 -13.34 6.85 -1.30
C SER A 43 -12.98 5.48 -1.88
N LEU A 44 -13.39 5.19 -3.12
CA LEU A 44 -13.26 3.90 -3.77
C LEU A 44 -12.29 3.91 -4.96
N ILE A 45 -11.88 5.07 -5.46
CA ILE A 45 -11.09 5.16 -6.70
C ILE A 45 -9.73 5.74 -6.37
N ASP A 46 -8.71 4.92 -6.56
CA ASP A 46 -7.31 5.34 -6.55
C ASP A 46 -6.74 5.26 -7.96
N ILE A 47 -6.15 6.36 -8.42
CA ILE A 47 -5.58 6.45 -9.77
C ILE A 47 -4.08 6.69 -9.68
N GLU A 48 -3.33 5.77 -10.27
CA GLU A 48 -1.89 5.90 -10.46
C GLU A 48 -1.58 6.04 -11.96
N ILE A 49 -0.70 6.98 -12.31
CA ILE A 49 -0.27 7.20 -13.70
C ILE A 49 1.25 7.10 -13.75
N ILE A 50 1.77 6.20 -14.58
CA ILE A 50 3.20 5.97 -14.75
C ILE A 50 3.59 5.91 -16.23
N GLY A 51 4.83 6.23 -16.54
CA GLY A 51 5.39 6.01 -17.86
C GLY A 51 5.87 4.57 -18.03
N GLU A 52 5.85 4.08 -19.26
CA GLU A 52 6.41 2.76 -19.59
C GLU A 52 7.91 2.67 -19.26
N ASP A 53 8.65 3.78 -19.33
CA ASP A 53 10.07 3.84 -18.93
C ASP A 53 10.28 3.73 -17.42
N ASP A 54 9.24 3.95 -16.61
CA ASP A 54 9.30 3.83 -15.15
C ASP A 54 9.06 2.40 -14.68
N LEU A 55 8.57 1.51 -15.55
CA LEU A 55 8.28 0.12 -15.20
C LEU A 55 9.53 -0.62 -14.71
N PRO A 56 9.39 -1.50 -13.69
CA PRO A 56 10.48 -2.35 -13.25
C PRO A 56 10.97 -3.23 -14.40
N SER A 57 12.29 -3.27 -14.60
CA SER A 57 12.92 -4.18 -15.54
C SER A 57 14.27 -4.65 -15.02
N ASP A 58 14.68 -5.85 -15.41
CA ASP A 58 15.92 -6.49 -14.94
C ASP A 58 17.17 -5.63 -15.24
N ASN A 59 17.12 -4.85 -16.32
CA ASN A 59 18.28 -4.12 -16.87
C ASN A 59 18.24 -2.61 -16.65
N LYS A 60 17.24 -2.07 -15.92
CA LYS A 60 17.18 -0.63 -15.62
C LYS A 60 16.86 -0.40 -14.15
N LYS A 61 17.44 0.66 -13.61
CA LYS A 61 17.03 1.22 -12.32
C LYS A 61 15.66 1.87 -12.51
N SER A 62 14.60 1.12 -12.21
CA SER A 62 13.24 1.64 -12.15
C SER A 62 13.05 2.44 -10.86
N LEU A 63 12.24 3.50 -10.95
CA LEU A 63 11.79 4.29 -9.80
C LEU A 63 10.46 3.77 -9.24
N TYR A 64 9.83 2.81 -9.93
CA TYR A 64 8.56 2.25 -9.52
C TYR A 64 8.77 1.17 -8.46
N SER A 65 7.87 1.16 -7.47
CA SER A 65 7.96 0.26 -6.34
C SER A 65 7.75 -1.20 -6.74
N TRP A 66 8.66 -2.08 -6.32
CA TRP A 66 8.60 -3.53 -6.51
C TRP A 66 7.48 -4.17 -5.71
N THR A 67 7.11 -3.63 -4.55
CA THR A 67 5.94 -4.11 -3.79
C THR A 67 4.65 -3.78 -4.54
N ARG A 68 4.54 -2.57 -5.11
CA ARG A 68 3.40 -2.19 -5.98
C ARG A 68 3.36 -3.03 -7.25
N ALA A 69 4.49 -3.21 -7.93
CA ALA A 69 4.59 -4.03 -9.13
C ALA A 69 4.20 -5.49 -8.86
N SER A 70 4.60 -6.03 -7.70
CA SER A 70 4.20 -7.38 -7.26
C SER A 70 2.69 -7.49 -7.09
N ASN A 71 2.03 -6.49 -6.50
CA ASN A 71 0.57 -6.48 -6.38
C ASN A 71 -0.10 -6.36 -7.76
N ALA A 72 0.41 -5.47 -8.62
CA ALA A 72 -0.13 -5.22 -9.95
C ALA A 72 -0.04 -6.43 -10.91
N LYS A 73 0.78 -7.44 -10.61
CA LYS A 73 0.80 -8.72 -11.34
C LYS A 73 -0.56 -9.41 -11.39
N ASN A 74 -1.34 -9.29 -10.32
CA ASN A 74 -2.66 -9.89 -10.19
C ASN A 74 -3.78 -8.97 -10.72
N GLY A 75 -3.42 -7.79 -11.22
CA GLY A 75 -4.34 -6.82 -11.78
C GLY A 75 -4.94 -7.29 -13.10
N LYS A 76 -6.21 -6.96 -13.31
CA LYS A 76 -6.91 -7.22 -14.58
C LYS A 76 -6.59 -6.12 -15.58
N ALA A 77 -6.04 -6.49 -16.73
CA ALA A 77 -5.91 -5.56 -17.85
C ALA A 77 -7.29 -5.16 -18.37
N LEU A 78 -7.60 -3.87 -18.32
CA LEU A 78 -8.83 -3.32 -18.91
C LEU A 78 -8.62 -2.93 -20.39
N ILE A 79 -7.40 -2.52 -20.74
CA ILE A 79 -6.98 -2.12 -22.08
C ILE A 79 -5.54 -2.60 -22.30
N GLY A 80 -5.29 -3.29 -23.41
CA GLY A 80 -3.96 -3.82 -23.73
C GLY A 80 -3.56 -5.00 -22.85
N ASP A 81 -2.24 -5.24 -22.77
CA ASP A 81 -1.64 -6.30 -21.95
C ASP A 81 -1.19 -5.76 -20.58
N ASN A 82 -1.22 -6.60 -19.53
CA ASN A 82 -0.65 -6.25 -18.23
C ASN A 82 0.88 -6.45 -18.25
N PRO A 83 1.71 -5.38 -18.21
CA PRO A 83 3.16 -5.53 -18.27
C PRO A 83 3.77 -6.15 -17.00
N PHE A 84 3.02 -6.18 -15.89
CA PHE A 84 3.48 -6.79 -14.64
C PHE A 84 3.29 -8.31 -14.61
N GLU A 85 2.38 -8.87 -15.41
CA GLU A 85 2.02 -10.31 -15.37
C GLU A 85 3.26 -11.22 -15.49
N LYS A 86 4.17 -10.87 -16.39
CA LYS A 86 5.41 -11.61 -16.67
C LYS A 86 6.62 -11.09 -15.91
N LEU A 87 6.47 -10.07 -15.07
CA LEU A 87 7.57 -9.48 -14.31
C LEU A 87 8.15 -10.54 -13.36
N LYS A 88 9.44 -10.83 -13.51
CA LYS A 88 10.18 -11.64 -12.55
C LYS A 88 10.49 -10.76 -11.33
N ILE A 89 9.95 -11.13 -10.17
CA ILE A 89 10.18 -10.36 -8.94
C ILE A 89 11.62 -10.58 -8.49
N ASP A 90 12.34 -9.47 -8.36
CA ASP A 90 13.67 -9.41 -7.78
C ASP A 90 13.52 -9.30 -6.26
N ASN A 91 13.84 -10.39 -5.55
CA ASN A 91 13.62 -10.47 -4.10
C ASN A 91 14.46 -9.45 -3.32
N ASP A 92 15.65 -9.09 -3.80
CA ASP A 92 16.51 -8.13 -3.12
C ASP A 92 15.91 -6.72 -3.23
N LYS A 93 15.40 -6.37 -4.41
CA LYS A 93 14.70 -5.10 -4.62
C LYS A 93 13.35 -5.07 -3.91
N LEU A 94 12.60 -6.18 -3.90
CA LEU A 94 11.36 -6.31 -3.14
C LEU A 94 11.61 -6.08 -1.64
N LYS A 95 12.67 -6.68 -1.07
CA LYS A 95 13.04 -6.49 0.32
C LYS A 95 13.45 -5.06 0.61
N ALA A 96 14.25 -4.43 -0.27
CA ALA A 96 14.64 -3.03 -0.13
C ALA A 96 13.41 -2.10 -0.11
N ASP A 97 12.48 -2.29 -1.04
CA ASP A 97 11.24 -1.50 -1.11
C ASP A 97 10.29 -1.78 0.04
N ALA A 98 10.25 -3.02 0.54
CA ALA A 98 9.51 -3.36 1.76
C ALA A 98 10.05 -2.60 2.98
N ILE A 99 11.37 -2.42 3.11
CA ILE A 99 11.95 -1.61 4.19
C ILE A 99 11.52 -0.15 4.05
N CYS A 100 11.52 0.42 2.83
CA CYS A 100 11.03 1.77 2.57
C CYS A 100 9.55 1.90 2.95
N MET A 101 8.69 0.98 2.49
CA MET A 101 7.27 0.93 2.82
C MET A 101 7.03 0.85 4.33
N ALA A 102 7.77 0.00 5.05
CA ALA A 102 7.64 -0.10 6.50
C ALA A 102 7.99 1.23 7.18
N ARG A 103 9.09 1.87 6.76
CA ARG A 103 9.54 3.19 7.28
C ARG A 103 8.48 4.26 7.10
N GLU A 104 7.88 4.35 5.90
CA GLU A 104 6.81 5.32 5.63
C GLU A 104 5.65 5.17 6.60
N PHE A 105 5.15 3.95 6.81
CA PHE A 105 4.03 3.70 7.73
C PHE A 105 4.39 3.93 9.20
N TYR A 106 5.63 3.68 9.61
CA TYR A 106 6.07 4.01 10.96
C TYR A 106 6.23 5.52 11.19
N GLU A 107 6.75 6.25 10.20
CA GLU A 107 6.79 7.71 10.27
C GLU A 107 5.36 8.28 10.30
N GLN A 108 4.43 7.74 9.51
CA GLN A 108 3.00 8.06 9.64
C GLN A 108 2.48 7.78 11.06
N MET A 109 2.83 6.65 11.68
CA MET A 109 2.44 6.38 13.08
C MET A 109 3.03 7.38 14.07
N LYS A 110 4.29 7.80 13.88
CA LYS A 110 4.91 8.84 14.71
C LYS A 110 4.18 10.17 14.55
N ASP A 111 3.86 10.55 13.31
CA ASP A 111 3.12 11.77 13.01
C ASP A 111 1.72 11.75 13.62
N LEU A 112 1.02 10.61 13.60
CA LEU A 112 -0.29 10.45 14.24
C LEU A 112 -0.23 10.62 15.77
N VAL A 113 0.88 10.27 16.40
CA VAL A 113 1.09 10.45 17.84
C VAL A 113 1.46 11.90 18.16
N LEU A 114 2.30 12.53 17.34
CA LEU A 114 2.75 13.91 17.56
C LEU A 114 1.69 14.95 17.15
N TYR A 115 0.92 14.64 16.12
CA TYR A 115 -0.05 15.53 15.46
C TYR A 115 -1.36 14.76 15.21
N PRO A 116 -2.07 14.35 16.27
CA PRO A 116 -3.30 13.58 16.11
C PRO A 116 -4.35 14.39 15.31
N PRO A 117 -5.03 13.76 14.32
CA PRO A 117 -6.13 14.41 13.61
C PRO A 117 -7.24 14.86 14.56
N THR A 118 -7.90 15.97 14.24
CA THR A 118 -9.07 16.46 15.00
C THR A 118 -10.26 15.52 14.92
N ASP A 119 -10.40 14.82 13.80
CA ASP A 119 -11.37 13.75 13.61
C ASP A 119 -10.78 12.43 14.12
N GLU A 120 -11.26 11.96 15.28
CA GLU A 120 -10.83 10.71 15.91
C GLU A 120 -11.06 9.49 15.03
N TYR A 121 -12.14 9.48 14.23
CA TYR A 121 -12.43 8.38 13.32
C TYR A 121 -11.40 8.34 12.19
N ARG A 122 -11.08 9.50 11.60
CA ARG A 122 -10.00 9.61 10.63
C ARG A 122 -8.66 9.17 11.22
N GLY A 123 -8.34 9.61 12.44
CA GLY A 123 -7.13 9.19 13.15
C GLY A 123 -7.06 7.66 13.31
N LEU A 124 -8.17 7.04 13.73
CA LEU A 124 -8.26 5.59 13.88
C LEU A 124 -8.02 4.85 12.55
N TYR A 125 -8.62 5.31 11.46
CA TYR A 125 -8.41 4.71 10.13
C TYR A 125 -6.97 4.84 9.66
N MET A 126 -6.33 5.98 9.90
CA MET A 126 -4.91 6.17 9.55
C MET A 126 -3.98 5.25 10.36
N VAL A 127 -4.31 4.96 11.62
CA VAL A 127 -3.58 3.98 12.44
C VAL A 127 -3.76 2.56 11.90
N VAL A 128 -5.01 2.17 11.60
CA VAL A 128 -5.33 0.88 10.99
C VAL A 128 -4.56 0.69 9.68
N ASP A 129 -4.53 1.73 8.85
CA ASP A 129 -3.80 1.72 7.59
C ASP A 129 -2.30 1.47 7.84
N ALA A 130 -1.68 2.25 8.73
CA ALA A 130 -0.27 2.09 9.02
C ALA A 130 0.12 0.72 9.57
N VAL A 131 -0.67 0.16 10.49
CA VAL A 131 -0.42 -1.18 11.05
C VAL A 131 -0.49 -2.26 9.96
N LEU A 132 -1.54 -2.24 9.14
CA LEU A 132 -1.68 -3.19 8.03
C LEU A 132 -0.57 -2.99 7.00
N GLY A 133 -0.17 -1.75 6.75
CA GLY A 133 0.93 -1.39 5.86
C GLY A 133 2.27 -1.97 6.30
N CYS A 134 2.63 -1.81 7.58
CA CYS A 134 3.83 -2.43 8.15
C CYS A 134 3.76 -3.97 8.10
N ALA A 135 2.60 -4.59 8.36
CA ALA A 135 2.46 -6.04 8.25
C ALA A 135 2.68 -6.52 6.80
N CYS A 136 2.08 -5.86 5.81
CA CYS A 136 2.31 -6.16 4.39
C CYS A 136 3.79 -6.00 4.01
N ALA A 137 4.44 -4.93 4.47
CA ALA A 137 5.86 -4.72 4.24
C ALA A 137 6.71 -5.87 4.81
N TYR A 138 6.40 -6.34 6.02
CA TYR A 138 7.06 -7.50 6.59
C TYR A 138 6.90 -8.75 5.72
N LEU A 139 5.68 -9.04 5.26
CA LEU A 139 5.40 -10.18 4.38
C LEU A 139 6.22 -10.09 3.08
N TYR A 140 6.23 -8.93 2.41
CA TYR A 140 7.04 -8.72 1.21
C TYR A 140 8.54 -8.94 1.46
N SER A 141 9.07 -8.50 2.61
CA SER A 141 10.48 -8.72 2.96
C SER A 141 10.85 -10.21 3.10
N LYS A 142 9.86 -11.06 3.37
CA LYS A 142 10.01 -12.51 3.47
C LYS A 142 9.75 -13.23 2.14
N GLY A 143 9.52 -12.48 1.06
CA GLY A 143 9.22 -13.02 -0.27
C GLY A 143 7.79 -13.50 -0.44
N GLU A 144 6.91 -13.23 0.54
CA GLU A 144 5.49 -13.50 0.40
C GLU A 144 4.91 -12.50 -0.61
N THR A 145 4.26 -12.99 -1.66
CA THR A 145 3.70 -12.14 -2.73
C THR A 145 2.26 -12.52 -3.09
N ASN A 146 1.77 -13.64 -2.56
CA ASN A 146 0.42 -14.16 -2.81
C ASN A 146 -0.52 -13.80 -1.64
N PHE A 147 -0.67 -12.51 -1.39
CA PHE A 147 -1.61 -12.01 -0.38
C PHE A 147 -2.18 -10.66 -0.82
N TYR A 148 -3.28 -10.28 -0.19
CA TYR A 148 -3.91 -8.98 -0.28
C TYR A 148 -3.90 -8.33 1.11
N ARG A 149 -4.01 -7.01 1.17
CA ARG A 149 -4.07 -6.30 2.46
C ARG A 149 -5.22 -6.80 3.35
N SER A 150 -6.31 -7.27 2.76
CA SER A 150 -7.47 -7.85 3.45
C SER A 150 -7.20 -9.20 4.12
N ASN A 151 -6.27 -10.00 3.59
CA ASN A 151 -5.92 -11.32 4.13
C ASN A 151 -4.50 -11.41 4.72
N ALA A 152 -3.71 -10.33 4.64
CA ALA A 152 -2.36 -10.24 5.19
C ALA A 152 -2.28 -10.67 6.66
N VAL A 153 -3.31 -10.34 7.46
CA VAL A 153 -3.39 -10.72 8.87
C VAL A 153 -3.40 -12.24 9.06
N MET A 154 -4.09 -12.99 8.20
CA MET A 154 -4.14 -14.45 8.29
C MET A 154 -2.78 -15.07 7.94
N VAL A 155 -2.11 -14.57 6.89
CA VAL A 155 -0.77 -15.00 6.50
C VAL A 155 0.24 -14.70 7.62
N PHE A 156 0.10 -13.53 8.24
CA PHE A 156 0.94 -13.12 9.35
C PHE A 156 0.72 -13.99 10.59
N GLU A 157 -0.53 -14.32 10.91
CA GLU A 157 -0.88 -15.21 12.02
C GLU A 157 -0.30 -16.60 11.84
N GLU A 158 -0.45 -17.18 10.65
CA GLU A 158 -0.03 -18.53 10.35
C GLU A 158 1.49 -18.70 10.44
N LYS A 159 2.24 -17.72 9.94
CA LYS A 159 3.69 -17.85 9.73
C LYS A 159 4.55 -17.07 10.73
N TYR A 160 4.02 -16.00 11.32
CA TYR A 160 4.83 -14.98 12.01
C TYR A 160 4.24 -14.49 13.35
N LYS A 161 3.17 -15.11 13.86
CA LYS A 161 2.55 -14.71 15.15
C LYS A 161 3.51 -14.70 16.34
N ASP A 162 4.51 -15.59 16.36
CA ASP A 162 5.45 -15.72 17.48
C ASP A 162 6.58 -14.66 17.43
N LYS A 163 6.63 -13.84 16.38
CA LYS A 163 7.67 -12.81 16.18
C LYS A 163 7.28 -11.44 16.73
N PHE A 164 5.99 -11.14 16.83
CA PHE A 164 5.50 -9.81 17.18
C PHE A 164 4.27 -9.91 18.08
N ASN A 165 3.97 -8.85 18.83
CA ASN A 165 2.65 -8.73 19.42
C ASN A 165 1.60 -8.62 18.30
N PHE A 166 0.77 -9.65 18.16
CA PHE A 166 -0.20 -9.78 17.06
C PHE A 166 -1.50 -9.00 17.30
N GLU A 167 -1.77 -8.58 18.54
CA GLU A 167 -3.00 -7.90 18.94
C GLU A 167 -3.31 -6.63 18.10
N PRO A 168 -2.36 -5.70 17.83
CA PRO A 168 -2.65 -4.51 17.01
C PRO A 168 -3.09 -4.85 15.59
N LEU A 169 -2.59 -5.96 15.04
CA LEU A 169 -2.93 -6.41 13.70
C LEU A 169 -4.35 -7.00 13.65
N GLN A 170 -4.74 -7.76 14.68
CA GLN A 170 -6.11 -8.28 14.84
C GLN A 170 -7.13 -7.15 15.03
N ILE A 171 -6.80 -6.16 15.88
CA ILE A 171 -7.63 -4.97 16.10
C ILE A 171 -7.82 -4.22 14.77
N SER A 172 -6.73 -3.98 14.04
CA SER A 172 -6.75 -3.33 12.73
C SER A 172 -7.67 -4.05 11.73
N GLN A 173 -7.61 -5.38 11.67
CA GLN A 173 -8.49 -6.16 10.80
C GLN A 173 -9.96 -5.97 11.15
N ARG A 174 -10.30 -6.07 12.44
CA ARG A 174 -11.69 -5.92 12.93
C ARG A 174 -12.23 -4.51 12.67
N LEU A 175 -11.41 -3.48 12.90
CA LEU A 175 -11.77 -2.09 12.60
C LEU A 175 -11.97 -1.87 11.10
N ARG A 176 -11.12 -2.43 10.24
CA ARG A 176 -11.31 -2.39 8.78
C ARG A 176 -12.62 -3.05 8.35
N LEU A 177 -13.06 -4.09 9.05
CA LEU A 177 -14.36 -4.75 8.85
C LEU A 177 -15.54 -4.02 9.50
N ALA A 178 -15.34 -2.79 10.00
CA ALA A 178 -16.35 -1.96 10.67
C ALA A 178 -16.97 -2.62 11.92
N ALA A 179 -16.21 -3.46 12.62
CA ALA A 179 -16.66 -4.07 13.86
C ALA A 179 -16.81 -3.01 14.96
N LYS A 180 -18.04 -2.82 15.44
CA LYS A 180 -18.39 -1.80 16.46
C LYS A 180 -17.98 -2.16 17.89
N THR A 181 -17.51 -3.39 18.11
CA THR A 181 -17.24 -3.96 19.45
C THR A 181 -15.74 -4.03 19.76
N VAL A 182 -14.91 -3.26 19.06
CA VAL A 182 -13.46 -3.31 19.22
C VAL A 182 -13.06 -2.32 20.30
N ASP A 183 -12.38 -2.79 21.33
CA ASP A 183 -11.74 -1.93 22.31
C ASP A 183 -10.51 -1.28 21.67
N THR A 184 -10.55 0.04 21.53
CA THR A 184 -9.45 0.84 20.96
C THR A 184 -8.60 1.49 22.04
N LYS A 185 -8.83 1.16 23.31
CA LYS A 185 -7.99 1.62 24.42
C LYS A 185 -6.54 1.16 24.20
N ASP A 186 -5.62 2.10 24.31
CA ASP A 186 -4.18 1.89 24.08
C ASP A 186 -3.82 1.37 22.67
N PHE A 187 -4.75 1.43 21.71
CA PHE A 187 -4.51 0.92 20.36
C PHE A 187 -3.40 1.68 19.65
N ILE A 188 -3.37 3.02 19.76
CA ILE A 188 -2.34 3.87 19.14
C ILE A 188 -0.93 3.53 19.65
N PRO A 189 -0.63 3.54 20.97
CA PRO A 189 0.70 3.22 21.45
C PRO A 189 1.13 1.77 21.13
N LYS A 190 0.22 0.80 21.23
CA LYS A 190 0.51 -0.60 20.83
C LYS A 190 0.80 -0.71 19.32
N SER A 191 0.09 0.05 18.50
CA SER A 191 0.31 0.11 17.04
C SER A 191 1.65 0.72 16.69
N LEU A 192 2.04 1.81 17.36
CA LEU A 192 3.36 2.42 17.17
C LEU A 192 4.48 1.43 17.52
N GLU A 193 4.34 0.72 18.64
CA GLU A 193 5.30 -0.30 19.04
C GLU A 193 5.39 -1.45 18.02
N PHE A 194 4.25 -1.93 17.52
CA PHE A 194 4.23 -2.94 16.45
C PHE A 194 5.00 -2.47 15.22
N CYS A 195 4.69 -1.28 14.69
CA CYS A 195 5.36 -0.73 13.51
C CYS A 195 6.86 -0.54 13.73
N ARG A 196 7.26 -0.07 14.92
CA ARG A 196 8.67 0.05 15.32
C ARG A 196 9.38 -1.30 15.31
N ASN A 197 8.75 -2.33 15.89
CA ASN A 197 9.32 -3.66 15.99
C ASN A 197 9.47 -4.30 14.61
N VAL A 198 8.49 -4.13 13.72
CA VAL A 198 8.58 -4.57 12.32
C VAL A 198 9.80 -3.95 11.65
N ILE A 199 9.94 -2.62 11.68
CA ILE A 199 11.11 -1.96 11.06
C ILE A 199 12.43 -2.44 11.66
N THR A 200 12.49 -2.57 12.98
CA THR A 200 13.70 -3.01 13.67
C THR A 200 14.13 -4.40 13.18
N GLU A 201 13.19 -5.33 13.08
CA GLU A 201 13.42 -6.67 12.54
C GLU A 201 13.85 -6.63 11.06
N LEU A 202 13.27 -5.73 10.25
CA LEU A 202 13.59 -5.57 8.84
C LEU A 202 14.96 -4.96 8.56
N ILE A 203 15.43 -4.06 9.43
CA ILE A 203 16.76 -3.42 9.29
C ILE A 203 17.86 -4.35 9.79
N ASN A 204 17.58 -5.17 10.80
CA ASN A 204 18.58 -6.03 11.44
C ASN A 204 18.77 -7.39 10.76
N ASN A 205 17.93 -7.77 9.79
CA ASN A 205 17.97 -9.06 9.08
C ASN A 205 17.88 -8.89 7.56
#